data_AF-A0A6C0H5P2-F1
#
_entry.id   AF-A0A6C0H5P2-F1
#
_cell.length_a   1.000
_cell.length_b   1.000
_cell.length_c   1.000
_cell.angle_alpha   90.00
_cell.angle_beta   90.00
_cell.angle_gamma   90.00
#
_symmetry.space_group_name_H-M   'P 1'
#
loop_
_entity.id
_entity.type
_entity.pdbx_description
1 polymer ?
#
loop_
_entity_poly.entity_id
_entity_poly.type
_entity_poly.pdbx_seq_one_letter_code
_entity_poly.pdbx_strand_id
1 'polypeptide(L)'
;MGDSRILNPQQRLDLASLIKANETDDCTEEIRSKKQSVLIKNDVKHMIILKQKYERLSKSNPNEFDAICVKQCNFLFNNYTDLYNKIKNDNLNLSILDKFLDILKKIEDGELNQHEGSYLVGKYLKEMYIDSALKTKEKLETKERNKKVPKKPFANVEKKISYKDFKILNKLN
;
A
#
# COMPACT_ATOMS: atom_id res chain seq x y z
N MET A 1 11.33 1.00 -32.95
CA MET A 1 10.06 1.52 -32.43
C MET A 1 9.15 0.33 -32.16
N GLY A 2 9.19 -0.22 -30.95
CA GLY A 2 8.36 -1.35 -30.55
C GLY A 2 7.05 -0.83 -29.97
N ASP A 3 5.94 -1.12 -30.63
CA ASP A 3 4.61 -0.78 -30.11
C ASP A 3 4.26 -1.76 -28.98
N SER A 4 4.71 -1.42 -27.77
CA SER A 4 4.40 -2.17 -26.55
C SER A 4 2.92 -1.99 -26.21
N ARG A 5 2.12 -3.05 -26.39
CA ARG A 5 0.66 -3.12 -26.20
C ARG A 5 0.20 -3.00 -24.74
N ILE A 6 0.84 -2.13 -23.95
CA ILE A 6 0.61 -2.03 -22.49
C ILE A 6 -0.46 -1.00 -22.15
N LEU A 7 -0.56 0.08 -22.93
CA LEU A 7 -1.57 1.14 -22.75
C LEU A 7 -2.52 1.17 -23.95
N ASN A 8 -3.80 1.39 -23.69
CA ASN A 8 -4.76 1.61 -24.77
C ASN A 8 -4.55 3.00 -25.41
N PRO A 9 -5.07 3.22 -26.63
CA PRO A 9 -4.83 4.48 -27.34
C PRO A 9 -5.24 5.74 -26.56
N GLN A 10 -6.37 5.68 -25.86
CA GLN A 10 -6.85 6.81 -25.05
C GLN A 10 -5.92 7.10 -23.86
N GLN A 11 -5.49 6.06 -23.15
CA GLN A 11 -4.56 6.18 -22.02
C GLN A 11 -3.22 6.80 -22.44
N ARG A 12 -2.74 6.52 -23.65
CA ARG A 12 -1.53 7.13 -24.20
C ARG A 12 -1.71 8.62 -24.46
N LEU A 13 -2.85 9.01 -25.03
CA LEU A 13 -3.18 10.42 -25.27
C LEU A 13 -3.34 11.21 -23.97
N ASP A 14 -4.01 10.62 -22.98
CA ASP A 14 -4.20 11.22 -21.66
C ASP A 14 -2.85 11.39 -20.95
N LEU A 15 -1.98 10.37 -21.01
CA LEU A 15 -0.65 10.41 -20.44
C LEU A 15 0.22 11.50 -21.11
N ALA A 16 0.20 11.60 -22.44
CA ALA A 16 0.93 12.63 -23.17
C ALA A 16 0.46 14.05 -22.78
N SER A 17 -0.84 14.23 -22.57
CA SER A 17 -1.41 15.51 -22.11
C SER A 17 -0.93 15.89 -20.72
N LEU A 18 -0.87 14.91 -19.79
CA LEU A 18 -0.37 15.11 -18.43
C LEU A 18 1.12 15.45 -18.39
N ILE A 19 1.95 14.79 -19.20
CA ILE A 19 3.39 15.08 -19.30
C ILE A 19 3.60 16.52 -19.75
N LYS A 20 2.93 16.91 -20.84
CA LYS A 20 3.04 18.26 -21.41
C LYS A 20 2.62 19.35 -20.42
N ALA A 21 1.62 19.06 -19.58
CA ALA A 21 1.13 20.01 -18.59
C ALA A 21 2.06 20.18 -17.37
N ASN A 22 2.96 19.22 -17.11
CA ASN A 22 3.78 19.20 -15.89
C ASN A 22 5.29 19.42 -16.15
N GLU A 23 5.70 19.70 -17.39
CA GLU A 23 7.10 19.99 -17.75
C GLU A 23 8.11 18.96 -17.19
N THR A 24 7.75 17.68 -17.23
CA THR A 24 8.59 16.62 -16.63
C THR A 24 9.73 16.21 -17.55
N ASP A 25 10.95 16.21 -17.04
CA ASP A 25 12.12 15.67 -17.73
C ASP A 25 12.01 14.15 -17.93
N ASP A 26 12.52 13.66 -19.07
CA ASP A 26 12.61 12.24 -19.40
C ASP A 26 14.02 11.70 -19.11
N CYS A 27 14.12 10.91 -18.04
CA CYS A 27 15.32 10.22 -17.57
C CYS A 27 15.34 8.74 -18.03
N THR A 28 14.54 8.34 -19.02
CA THR A 28 14.44 6.93 -19.48
C THR A 28 15.82 6.34 -19.82
N GLU A 29 16.67 7.09 -20.53
CA GLU A 29 18.00 6.60 -20.91
C GLU A 29 18.95 6.49 -19.72
N GLU A 30 18.83 7.38 -18.73
CA GLU A 30 19.61 7.28 -17.50
C GLU A 30 19.26 5.99 -16.75
N ILE A 31 17.95 5.68 -16.63
CA ILE A 31 17.48 4.43 -16.01
C ILE A 31 18.05 3.21 -16.75
N ARG A 32 17.97 3.21 -18.09
CA ARG A 32 18.51 2.13 -18.94
C ARG A 32 20.01 1.94 -18.82
N SER A 33 20.75 3.02 -18.60
CA SER A 33 22.20 2.95 -18.41
C SER A 33 22.59 2.37 -17.05
N LYS A 34 21.84 2.71 -15.98
CA LYS A 34 22.17 2.31 -14.60
C LYS A 34 21.89 0.83 -14.32
N LYS A 35 20.80 0.26 -14.86
CA LYS A 35 20.41 -1.17 -14.71
C LYS A 35 20.47 -1.70 -13.27
N GLN A 36 19.84 -0.99 -12.35
CA GLN A 36 19.95 -1.26 -10.91
C GLN A 36 18.86 -2.18 -10.37
N SER A 37 17.75 -2.38 -11.08
CA SER A 37 16.60 -3.16 -10.61
C SER A 37 16.99 -4.57 -10.11
N VAL A 38 17.86 -5.27 -10.85
CA VAL A 38 18.33 -6.62 -10.51
C VAL A 38 19.21 -6.61 -9.26
N LEU A 39 20.09 -5.62 -9.11
CA LEU A 39 20.96 -5.48 -7.95
C LEU A 39 20.13 -5.25 -6.68
N ILE A 40 19.12 -4.36 -6.76
CA ILE A 40 18.16 -4.14 -5.68
C ILE A 40 17.42 -5.44 -5.36
N LYS A 41 16.87 -6.12 -6.38
CA LYS A 41 16.09 -7.36 -6.21
C LYS A 41 16.91 -8.48 -5.55
N ASN A 42 18.19 -8.60 -5.91
CA ASN A 42 19.11 -9.57 -5.32
C ASN A 42 19.35 -9.30 -3.84
N ASP A 43 19.71 -8.06 -3.48
CA ASP A 43 19.94 -7.68 -2.09
C ASP A 43 18.67 -7.81 -1.23
N VAL A 44 17.49 -7.45 -1.78
CA VAL A 44 16.19 -7.65 -1.11
C VAL A 44 15.96 -9.13 -0.79
N LYS A 45 16.11 -10.01 -1.79
CA LYS A 45 15.95 -11.46 -1.60
C LYS A 45 16.93 -12.00 -0.56
N HIS A 46 18.18 -11.54 -0.65
CA HIS A 46 19.22 -11.97 0.26
C HIS A 46 18.95 -11.53 1.70
N MET A 47 18.48 -10.29 1.90
CA MET A 47 18.05 -9.78 3.21
C MET A 47 16.96 -10.66 3.84
N ILE A 48 15.97 -11.08 3.05
CA ILE A 48 14.89 -11.97 3.53
C ILE A 48 15.47 -13.31 3.98
N ILE A 49 16.39 -13.90 3.20
CA ILE A 49 17.07 -15.15 3.54
C ILE A 49 17.87 -14.99 4.83
N LEU A 50 18.60 -13.89 5.00
CA LEU A 50 19.38 -13.60 6.21
C LEU A 50 18.49 -13.50 7.45
N LYS A 51 17.36 -12.79 7.34
CA LYS A 51 16.39 -12.67 8.44
C LYS A 51 15.85 -14.02 8.88
N GLN A 52 15.57 -14.93 7.95
CA GLN A 52 15.13 -16.29 8.25
C GLN A 52 16.26 -17.14 8.85
N LYS A 53 17.45 -17.09 8.24
CA LYS A 53 18.61 -17.90 8.63
C LYS A 53 19.13 -17.53 10.02
N TYR A 54 19.13 -16.24 10.36
CA TYR A 54 19.71 -15.69 11.58
C TYR A 54 18.66 -15.13 12.55
N GLU A 55 17.43 -15.65 12.54
CA GLU A 55 16.32 -15.15 13.37
C GLU A 55 16.63 -15.16 14.89
N ARG A 56 17.38 -16.17 15.36
CA ARG A 56 17.82 -16.22 16.77
C ARG A 56 18.92 -15.22 17.08
N LEU A 57 19.84 -15.03 16.13
CA LEU A 57 20.95 -14.09 16.27
C LEU A 57 20.45 -12.65 16.27
N SER A 58 19.47 -12.31 15.43
CA SER A 58 18.90 -10.96 15.40
C SER A 58 18.26 -10.55 16.74
N LYS A 59 17.83 -11.51 17.56
CA LYS A 59 17.27 -11.29 18.90
C LYS A 59 18.34 -11.28 20.00
N SER A 60 19.36 -12.14 19.88
CA SER A 60 20.38 -12.33 20.92
C SER A 60 21.60 -11.42 20.77
N ASN A 61 22.04 -11.16 19.54
CA ASN A 61 23.12 -10.25 19.20
C ASN A 61 22.79 -9.41 17.94
N PRO A 62 21.97 -8.35 18.09
CA PRO A 62 21.55 -7.52 16.97
C PRO A 62 22.73 -6.85 16.23
N ASN A 63 23.80 -6.48 16.93
CA ASN A 63 24.95 -5.81 16.33
C ASN A 63 25.71 -6.72 15.36
N GLU A 64 25.87 -8.00 15.72
CA GLU A 64 26.50 -8.98 14.83
C GLU A 64 25.63 -9.31 13.62
N PHE A 65 24.32 -9.44 13.84
CA PHE A 65 23.36 -9.59 12.74
C PHE A 65 23.41 -8.38 11.79
N ASP A 66 23.51 -7.16 12.32
CA ASP A 66 23.63 -5.94 11.53
C ASP A 66 24.90 -5.91 10.68
N ALA A 67 26.05 -6.29 11.25
CA ALA A 67 27.29 -6.38 10.50
C ALA A 67 27.20 -7.40 9.34
N ILE A 68 26.51 -8.52 9.55
CA ILE A 68 26.25 -9.52 8.50
C ILE A 68 25.38 -8.91 7.39
N CYS A 69 24.29 -8.25 7.75
CA CYS A 69 23.36 -7.64 6.79
C CYS A 69 24.00 -6.52 5.98
N VAL A 70 24.80 -5.64 6.61
CA VAL A 70 25.54 -4.57 5.91
C VAL A 70 26.51 -5.17 4.91
N LYS A 71 27.28 -6.18 5.32
CA LYS A 71 28.28 -6.83 4.47
C LYS A 71 27.64 -7.55 3.26
N GLN A 72 26.52 -8.22 3.48
CA GLN A 72 25.91 -9.08 2.45
C GLN A 72 24.85 -8.40 1.59
N CYS A 73 24.30 -7.26 2.04
CA CYS A 73 23.36 -6.42 1.28
C CYS A 73 23.97 -5.02 1.04
N ASN A 74 25.24 -5.03 0.60
CA ASN A 74 26.07 -3.83 0.49
C ASN A 74 25.56 -2.85 -0.57
N PHE A 75 24.92 -3.34 -1.63
CA PHE A 75 24.42 -2.47 -2.69
C PHE A 75 23.25 -1.64 -2.19
N LEU A 76 22.28 -2.27 -1.50
CA LEU A 76 21.20 -1.58 -0.81
C LEU A 76 21.75 -0.63 0.26
N PHE A 77 22.68 -1.10 1.09
CA PHE A 77 23.19 -0.29 2.19
C PHE A 77 23.87 1.01 1.72
N ASN A 78 24.72 0.93 0.68
CA ASN A 78 25.47 2.10 0.20
C ASN A 78 24.68 3.03 -0.72
N ASN A 79 23.77 2.49 -1.53
CA ASN A 79 23.09 3.28 -2.56
C ASN A 79 21.63 3.62 -2.21
N TYR A 80 21.01 2.85 -1.29
CA TYR A 80 19.60 2.96 -0.94
C TYR A 80 19.36 2.67 0.55
N THR A 81 20.11 3.35 1.44
CA THR A 81 20.11 3.08 2.88
C THR A 81 18.71 3.15 3.51
N ASP A 82 17.85 4.06 3.04
CA ASP A 82 16.46 4.15 3.50
C ASP A 82 15.64 2.91 3.14
N LEU A 83 15.80 2.40 1.92
CA LEU A 83 15.15 1.17 1.47
C LEU A 83 15.67 -0.03 2.28
N TYR A 84 16.99 -0.12 2.47
CA TYR A 84 17.64 -1.11 3.33
C TYR A 84 17.01 -1.14 4.73
N ASN A 85 16.92 0.02 5.38
CA ASN A 85 16.36 0.15 6.74
C ASN A 85 14.89 -0.24 6.79
N LYS A 86 14.09 0.16 5.80
CA LYS A 86 12.67 -0.20 5.72
C LYS A 86 12.45 -1.70 5.56
N ILE A 87 13.26 -2.39 4.76
CA ILE A 87 13.19 -3.85 4.59
C ILE A 87 13.63 -4.56 5.87
N LYS A 88 14.77 -4.16 6.43
CA LYS A 88 15.32 -4.75 7.64
C LYS A 88 14.31 -4.71 8.78
N ASN A 89 13.66 -3.56 8.98
CA ASN A 89 12.70 -3.33 10.06
C ASN A 89 11.25 -3.74 9.74
N ASP A 90 11.00 -4.46 8.64
CA ASP A 90 9.64 -4.89 8.21
C ASP A 90 8.65 -3.73 7.98
N ASN A 91 9.15 -2.53 7.71
CA ASN A 91 8.36 -1.31 7.48
C ASN A 91 8.03 -1.10 6.00
N LEU A 92 8.00 -2.16 5.20
CA LEU A 92 7.78 -2.10 3.75
C LEU A 92 6.99 -3.30 3.26
N ASN A 93 6.03 -3.06 2.37
CA ASN A 93 5.35 -4.13 1.65
C ASN A 93 6.24 -4.65 0.51
N LEU A 94 6.85 -5.81 0.73
CA LEU A 94 7.76 -6.45 -0.23
C LEU A 94 7.06 -6.88 -1.54
N SER A 95 5.77 -7.20 -1.50
CA SER A 95 5.02 -7.54 -2.72
C SER A 95 4.87 -6.33 -3.65
N ILE A 96 4.69 -5.13 -3.08
CA ILE A 96 4.60 -3.89 -3.86
C ILE A 96 5.97 -3.48 -4.37
N LEU A 97 7.02 -3.61 -3.53
CA LEU A 97 8.39 -3.37 -3.96
C LEU A 97 8.75 -4.25 -5.17
N ASP A 98 8.41 -5.54 -5.14
CA ASP A 98 8.67 -6.47 -6.25
C ASP A 98 8.00 -6.00 -7.56
N LYS A 99 6.72 -5.56 -7.50
CA LYS A 99 6.02 -4.97 -8.64
C LYS A 99 6.70 -3.73 -9.19
N PHE A 100 7.21 -2.86 -8.32
CA PHE A 100 7.92 -1.64 -8.75
C PHE A 100 9.28 -1.96 -9.37
N LEU A 101 10.01 -2.94 -8.83
CA LEU A 101 11.26 -3.41 -9.41
C LEU A 101 11.05 -4.08 -10.77
N ASP A 102 9.93 -4.78 -10.97
CA ASP A 102 9.58 -5.35 -12.27
C ASP A 102 9.27 -4.26 -13.31
N ILE A 103 8.58 -3.18 -12.93
CA ILE A 103 8.40 -2.02 -13.82
C ILE A 103 9.76 -1.38 -14.14
N LEU A 104 10.61 -1.18 -13.13
CA LEU A 104 11.94 -0.61 -13.32
C LEU A 104 12.76 -1.46 -14.30
N LYS A 105 12.74 -2.79 -14.16
CA LYS A 105 13.40 -3.72 -15.08
C LYS A 105 12.89 -3.59 -16.51
N LYS A 106 11.58 -3.43 -16.71
CA LYS A 106 10.98 -3.22 -18.03
C LYS A 106 11.44 -1.91 -18.69
N ILE A 107 11.63 -0.85 -17.90
CA ILE A 107 12.22 0.40 -18.42
C ILE A 107 13.68 0.16 -18.83
N GLU A 108 14.45 -0.50 -17.96
CA GLU A 108 15.86 -0.85 -18.19
C GLU A 108 16.08 -1.73 -19.42
N ASP A 109 15.12 -2.59 -19.74
CA ASP A 109 15.12 -3.48 -20.91
C ASP A 109 14.58 -2.82 -22.19
N GLY A 110 14.04 -1.60 -22.08
CA GLY A 110 13.47 -0.86 -23.21
C GLY A 110 12.04 -1.29 -23.59
N GLU A 111 11.38 -2.11 -22.78
CA GLU A 111 9.97 -2.48 -22.97
C GLU A 111 9.01 -1.31 -22.66
N LEU A 112 9.45 -0.41 -21.80
CA LEU A 112 8.73 0.78 -21.33
C LEU A 112 9.64 2.01 -21.36
N ASN A 113 9.04 3.20 -21.42
CA ASN A 113 9.68 4.45 -21.00
C ASN A 113 9.29 4.84 -19.57
N GLN A 114 9.95 5.87 -19.02
CA GLN A 114 9.72 6.35 -17.66
C GLN A 114 8.25 6.73 -17.42
N HIS A 115 7.60 7.40 -18.36
CA HIS A 115 6.23 7.89 -18.17
C HIS A 115 5.22 6.75 -18.16
N GLU A 116 5.37 5.77 -19.05
CA GLU A 116 4.57 4.55 -19.05
C GLU A 116 4.77 3.77 -17.75
N GLY A 117 6.03 3.65 -17.29
CA GLY A 117 6.34 3.07 -16.00
C GLY A 117 5.69 3.81 -14.82
N SER A 118 5.74 5.14 -14.84
CA SER A 118 5.15 6.01 -13.81
C SER A 118 3.63 5.87 -13.75
N TYR A 119 2.99 5.75 -14.92
CA TYR A 119 1.55 5.46 -15.01
C TYR A 119 1.20 4.12 -14.34
N LEU A 120 1.98 3.06 -14.62
CA LEU A 120 1.75 1.74 -14.02
C LEU A 120 1.97 1.75 -12.49
N VAL A 121 3.01 2.45 -12.01
CA VAL A 121 3.24 2.66 -10.57
C VAL A 121 2.04 3.37 -9.95
N GLY A 122 1.56 4.44 -10.56
CA GLY A 122 0.38 5.19 -10.10
C GLY A 122 -0.88 4.33 -10.05
N LYS A 123 -1.08 3.43 -11.01
CA LYS A 123 -2.18 2.46 -11.01
C LYS A 123 -2.11 1.53 -9.80
N TYR A 124 -0.94 0.97 -9.49
CA TYR A 124 -0.78 0.11 -8.29
C TYR A 124 -1.01 0.88 -6.99
N LEU A 125 -0.54 2.13 -6.89
CA LEU A 125 -0.79 2.98 -5.72
C LEU A 125 -2.29 3.27 -5.55
N LYS A 126 -3.00 3.54 -6.64
CA LYS A 126 -4.45 3.75 -6.63
C LYS A 126 -5.20 2.49 -6.19
N GLU A 127 -4.84 1.33 -6.73
CA GLU A 127 -5.44 0.04 -6.33
C GLU A 127 -5.25 -0.19 -4.82
N MET A 128 -4.04 0.01 -4.30
CA MET A 128 -3.76 -0.10 -2.86
C MET A 128 -4.60 0.87 -2.02
N TYR A 129 -4.77 2.11 -2.48
CA TYR A 129 -5.60 3.10 -1.79
C TYR A 129 -7.07 2.65 -1.74
N ILE A 130 -7.63 2.21 -2.87
CA ILE A 130 -9.02 1.72 -2.95
C ILE A 130 -9.22 0.51 -2.02
N ASP A 131 -8.31 -0.45 -2.05
CA ASP A 131 -8.38 -1.65 -1.20
C ASP A 131 -8.36 -1.29 0.29
N SER A 132 -7.56 -0.30 0.68
CA SER A 132 -7.52 0.16 2.07
C SER A 132 -8.79 0.90 2.50
N ALA A 133 -9.38 1.71 1.62
CA ALA A 133 -10.66 2.37 1.85
C ALA A 133 -11.82 1.35 1.98
N LEU A 134 -11.85 0.34 1.11
CA LEU A 134 -12.85 -0.74 1.17
C LEU A 134 -12.73 -1.57 2.45
N LYS A 135 -11.52 -1.99 2.83
CA LYS A 135 -11.28 -2.69 4.11
C LYS A 135 -11.69 -1.87 5.33
N THR A 136 -11.56 -0.55 5.26
CA THR A 136 -11.98 0.35 6.35
C THR A 136 -13.50 0.40 6.46
N LYS A 137 -14.21 0.50 5.33
CA LYS A 137 -15.67 0.42 5.28
C LYS A 137 -16.19 -0.92 5.80
N GLU A 138 -15.62 -2.04 5.36
CA GLU A 138 -15.98 -3.38 5.84
C GLU A 138 -15.80 -3.52 7.36
N LYS A 139 -14.70 -2.99 7.92
CA LYS A 139 -14.46 -2.99 9.37
C LYS A 139 -15.49 -2.14 10.12
N LEU A 140 -15.91 -1.00 9.57
CA LEU A 140 -16.95 -0.15 10.15
C LEU A 140 -18.30 -0.85 10.12
N GLU A 141 -18.70 -1.41 8.97
CA GLU A 141 -19.95 -2.17 8.84
C GLU A 141 -19.97 -3.40 9.75
N THR A 142 -18.86 -4.13 9.86
CA THR A 142 -18.75 -5.28 10.77
C THR A 142 -18.89 -4.86 12.23
N LYS A 143 -18.30 -3.70 12.61
CA LYS A 143 -18.49 -3.13 13.96
C LYS A 143 -19.93 -2.67 14.20
N GLU A 144 -20.63 -2.17 13.19
CA GLU A 144 -22.04 -1.80 13.29
C GLU A 144 -22.97 -3.00 13.40
N ARG A 145 -22.72 -4.06 12.61
CA ARG A 145 -23.44 -5.34 12.71
C ARG A 145 -23.22 -6.04 14.05
N ASN A 146 -22.03 -5.87 14.64
CA ASN A 146 -21.67 -6.44 15.96
C ASN A 146 -22.00 -5.52 17.16
N LYS A 147 -22.50 -4.30 16.94
CA LYS A 147 -23.11 -3.52 18.03
C LYS A 147 -24.40 -4.21 18.42
N LYS A 148 -24.36 -4.96 19.53
CA LYS A 148 -25.59 -5.35 20.24
C LYS A 148 -26.40 -4.07 20.46
N VAL A 149 -27.61 -4.02 19.90
CA VAL A 149 -28.59 -2.97 20.20
C VAL A 149 -28.60 -2.82 21.73
N PRO A 150 -28.37 -1.62 22.29
CA PRO A 150 -28.44 -1.44 23.72
C PRO A 150 -29.82 -1.96 24.15
N LYS A 151 -29.84 -3.01 24.99
CA LYS A 151 -31.09 -3.45 25.62
C LYS A 151 -31.67 -2.21 26.29
N LYS A 152 -32.81 -1.71 25.80
CA LYS A 152 -33.53 -0.61 26.45
C LYS A 152 -33.57 -0.94 27.94
N PRO A 153 -33.18 -0.02 28.85
CA PRO A 153 -33.41 -0.23 30.26
C PRO A 153 -34.90 -0.53 30.43
N PHE A 154 -35.23 -1.58 31.19
CA PHE A 154 -36.60 -2.04 31.42
C PHE A 154 -37.52 -0.85 31.65
N ALA A 155 -38.34 -0.53 30.64
CA ALA A 155 -39.30 0.56 30.74
C ALA A 155 -40.45 0.08 31.64
N ASN A 156 -40.77 0.94 32.60
CA ASN A 156 -41.84 0.80 33.59
C ASN A 156 -43.12 0.22 33.00
N VAL A 157 -43.76 -0.66 33.79
CA VAL A 157 -45.10 -1.23 33.59
C VAL A 157 -46.01 -0.28 32.80
N GLU A 158 -46.31 -0.64 31.55
CA GLU A 158 -47.24 0.09 30.70
C GLU A 158 -48.63 0.12 31.36
N LYS A 159 -48.99 1.24 32.00
CA LYS A 159 -50.37 1.47 32.43
C LYS A 159 -51.20 1.71 31.18
N LYS A 160 -52.05 0.75 30.80
CA LYS A 160 -53.06 0.92 29.75
C LYS A 160 -54.10 1.94 30.21
N ILE A 161 -53.92 3.21 29.83
CA ILE A 161 -54.94 4.25 29.98
C ILE A 161 -55.90 4.16 28.78
N SER A 162 -57.20 4.11 29.05
CA SER A 162 -58.21 4.21 27.99
C SER A 162 -58.34 5.67 27.52
N TYR A 163 -58.75 5.88 26.28
CA TYR A 163 -59.00 7.22 25.73
C TYR A 163 -60.00 8.03 26.56
N LYS A 164 -60.91 7.35 27.26
CA LYS A 164 -61.84 7.95 28.21
C LYS A 164 -61.10 8.54 29.42
N ASP A 165 -60.14 7.80 29.97
CA ASP A 165 -59.34 8.22 31.13
C ASP A 165 -58.41 9.39 30.79
N PHE A 166 -57.84 9.40 29.57
CA PHE A 166 -57.03 10.51 29.06
C PHE A 166 -57.81 11.82 28.99
N LYS A 167 -59.08 11.77 28.55
CA LYS A 167 -59.93 12.97 28.48
C LYS A 167 -60.36 13.50 29.83
N ILE A 168 -60.52 12.63 30.84
CA ILE A 168 -60.84 13.04 32.21
C ILE A 168 -59.63 13.75 32.82
N LEU A 169 -58.43 13.19 32.68
CA LEU A 169 -57.18 13.76 33.16
C LEU A 169 -56.88 15.16 32.58
N ASN A 170 -57.26 15.41 31.32
CA ASN A 170 -57.01 16.69 30.65
C ASN A 170 -58.18 17.69 30.72
N LYS A 171 -59.27 17.38 31.44
CA LYS A 171 -60.43 18.29 31.63
C LYS A 171 -60.49 18.94 33.02
N LEU A 172 -59.52 18.70 33.89
CA LEU A 172 -59.43 19.27 35.23
C LEU A 172 -58.35 20.36 35.37
N ASN A 173 -58.00 21.03 34.28
CA ASN A 173 -57.26 22.30 34.28
C ASN A 173 -58.11 23.39 33.63
#